data_AF-G0TZS5-F1
#
_entry.id   AF-G0TZS5-F1
#
_cell.length_a   1.000
_cell.length_b   1.000
_cell.length_c   1.000
_cell.angle_alpha   90.00
_cell.angle_beta   90.00
_cell.angle_gamma   90.00
#
_symmetry.space_group_name_H-M   'P 1'
#
loop_
_entity.id
_entity.type
_entity.pdbx_description
1 polymer ?
#
loop_
_entity_poly.entity_id
_entity_poly.type
_entity_poly.pdbx_seq_one_letter_code
_entity_poly.pdbx_strand_id
1 'polypeptide(L)'
;MCGVGVVTRTLPFRVAWRHSYKSLLPPLNSAYVCGRLHTYCRCDTELGDNTRSSRRCSSGVPIVLESPSDSTGLFTLTVSTTDGAASALREVMRFARPLTLVARDTALARLSTVLEGNEGLLASSEALATGMCLQDARQSMKECISFVAACRNLLSSRGPCNGEDVSGGKNSILSLLESLGCCMHSWVPGGGGSGRSGVHGNNFVTLCYTGANYPLQRGVEAICAALVRGSSAVWFPSLENPLSALWLMHLLYSTNRGSGSGYGDNATKTDGSAYSKEPIHIVLYRSEHGRFLTDSFCEKSLCNGSEIVGVSNGLTGYEKSCLFPFLRNTHGVADAPRFCSWSHRVCKPAVAIVSGDVVADTVPLGPLDRANVIKTKRLAERIFHDAFKCNGRTLSPLHAAFVPHDVVLQVLRDLSDCIRSMRLGHSLDPTSGHGPLPSSAHLLAVKETIEKAVSISDGGFSFQQVCGGFEVVMPAGFFVLPCVLYGSLARTESASESPYALLTMCKRVQCVREELDRVGGGPVVVVCGYDARHYGQHLAMLEEHLCVAGHYVVHRW
;
A
#
# COMPACT_ATOMS: atom_id res chain seq x y z
N MET A 1 -62.96 -18.67 -8.00
CA MET A 1 -61.91 -18.95 -8.99
C MET A 1 -60.75 -18.01 -8.71
N CYS A 2 -59.77 -18.44 -7.92
CA CYS A 2 -58.59 -17.67 -7.57
C CYS A 2 -57.43 -18.16 -8.44
N GLY A 3 -56.91 -17.28 -9.29
CA GLY A 3 -55.70 -17.54 -10.09
C GLY A 3 -54.47 -17.48 -9.21
N VAL A 4 -53.83 -18.63 -8.99
CA VAL A 4 -52.53 -18.74 -8.33
C VAL A 4 -51.47 -18.26 -9.32
N GLY A 5 -50.94 -17.06 -9.09
CA GLY A 5 -49.76 -16.56 -9.77
C GLY A 5 -48.55 -17.36 -9.32
N VAL A 6 -48.00 -18.18 -10.22
CA VAL A 6 -46.74 -18.88 -10.04
C VAL A 6 -45.63 -17.82 -10.02
N VAL A 7 -45.21 -17.42 -8.82
CA VAL A 7 -43.96 -16.69 -8.62
C VAL A 7 -42.85 -17.68 -8.98
N THR A 8 -42.31 -17.55 -10.19
CA THR A 8 -41.06 -18.19 -10.56
C THR A 8 -39.98 -17.73 -9.58
N ARG A 9 -39.65 -18.58 -8.62
CA ARG A 9 -38.43 -18.46 -7.82
C ARG A 9 -37.27 -18.46 -8.82
N THR A 10 -36.71 -17.29 -9.10
CA THR A 10 -35.37 -17.19 -9.66
C THR A 10 -34.45 -17.91 -8.68
N LEU A 11 -34.00 -19.10 -9.06
CA LEU A 11 -32.91 -19.80 -8.37
C LEU A 11 -31.78 -18.78 -8.19
N PRO A 12 -31.25 -18.58 -6.97
CA PRO A 12 -30.04 -17.78 -6.83
C PRO A 12 -29.01 -18.44 -7.73
N PHE A 13 -28.55 -17.73 -8.75
CA PHE A 13 -27.38 -18.13 -9.52
C PHE A 13 -26.26 -18.29 -8.50
N ARG A 14 -26.05 -19.51 -8.01
CA ARG A 14 -24.78 -19.94 -7.45
C ARG A 14 -23.83 -19.94 -8.64
N VAL A 15 -23.32 -18.76 -8.99
CA VAL A 15 -22.18 -18.63 -9.88
C VAL A 15 -21.05 -19.29 -9.12
N ALA A 16 -20.89 -20.59 -9.35
CA ALA A 16 -19.60 -21.22 -9.14
C ALA A 16 -18.66 -20.42 -10.03
N TRP A 17 -17.83 -19.56 -9.44
CA TRP A 17 -16.74 -18.86 -10.10
C TRP A 17 -15.67 -19.89 -10.49
N ARG A 18 -16.04 -20.90 -11.29
CA ARG A 18 -15.14 -21.85 -11.93
C ARG A 18 -14.54 -21.16 -13.14
N HIS A 19 -13.89 -20.02 -12.93
CA HIS A 19 -13.11 -19.38 -13.97
C HIS A 19 -11.68 -19.89 -13.87
N SER A 20 -11.16 -20.34 -15.01
CA SER A 20 -9.75 -20.63 -15.11
C SER A 20 -9.00 -19.31 -14.99
N TYR A 21 -8.30 -19.09 -13.88
CA TYR A 21 -7.47 -17.90 -13.70
C TYR A 21 -6.26 -17.87 -14.63
N LYS A 22 -6.04 -18.89 -15.47
CA LYS A 22 -4.87 -19.05 -16.33
C LYS A 22 -4.51 -17.80 -17.14
N SER A 23 -5.49 -17.06 -17.66
CA SER A 23 -5.24 -15.82 -18.42
C SER A 23 -4.77 -14.64 -17.57
N LEU A 24 -4.98 -14.70 -16.25
CA LEU A 24 -4.57 -13.70 -15.26
C LEU A 24 -3.28 -14.09 -14.54
N LEU A 25 -2.68 -15.24 -14.88
CA LEU A 25 -1.43 -15.71 -14.27
C LEU A 25 -0.25 -15.42 -15.22
N PRO A 26 0.84 -14.85 -14.70
CA PRO A 26 2.03 -14.57 -15.48
C PRO A 26 2.72 -15.89 -15.88
N PRO A 27 3.41 -15.93 -17.03
CA PRO A 27 4.03 -17.16 -17.52
C PRO A 27 5.33 -17.57 -16.80
N LEU A 28 5.78 -16.83 -15.78
CA LEU A 28 7.17 -16.89 -15.31
C LEU A 28 7.33 -16.97 -13.79
N ASN A 29 8.35 -17.74 -13.38
CA ASN A 29 8.91 -17.83 -12.03
C ASN A 29 10.32 -17.25 -12.04
N SER A 30 10.46 -15.94 -11.92
CA SER A 30 11.74 -15.29 -12.17
C SER A 30 11.91 -13.98 -11.39
N ALA A 31 13.17 -13.56 -11.20
CA ALA A 31 13.50 -12.17 -10.90
C ALA A 31 13.82 -11.41 -12.19
N TYR A 32 13.55 -10.10 -12.22
CA TYR A 32 13.89 -9.23 -13.32
C TYR A 32 15.06 -8.31 -12.95
N VAL A 33 16.26 -8.65 -13.44
CA VAL A 33 17.52 -7.99 -13.05
C VAL A 33 18.31 -7.67 -14.31
N CYS A 34 18.84 -6.45 -14.41
CA CYS A 34 19.62 -5.99 -15.57
C CYS A 34 18.95 -6.25 -16.94
N GLY A 35 17.62 -6.12 -17.00
CA GLY A 35 16.82 -6.34 -18.22
C GLY A 35 16.61 -7.81 -18.59
N ARG A 36 16.97 -8.75 -17.71
CA ARG A 36 16.86 -10.19 -17.93
C ARG A 36 15.96 -10.83 -16.88
N LEU A 37 15.25 -11.87 -17.29
CA LEU A 37 14.56 -12.76 -16.37
C LEU A 37 15.53 -13.85 -15.92
N HIS A 38 15.81 -13.88 -14.62
CA HIS A 38 16.57 -14.93 -13.99
C HIS A 38 15.58 -15.99 -13.51
N THR A 39 15.53 -17.11 -14.22
CA THR A 39 14.76 -18.28 -13.79
C THR A 39 15.50 -19.01 -12.69
N TYR A 40 14.79 -19.36 -11.62
CA TYR A 40 15.35 -20.22 -10.58
C TYR A 40 15.28 -21.67 -11.06
N CYS A 41 16.43 -22.29 -11.28
CA CYS A 41 16.47 -23.72 -11.54
C CYS A 41 16.04 -24.46 -10.28
N ARG A 42 15.00 -25.30 -10.40
CA ARG A 42 14.72 -26.32 -9.42
C ARG A 42 15.85 -27.34 -9.53
N CYS A 43 16.79 -27.31 -8.60
CA CYS A 43 17.76 -28.38 -8.49
C CYS A 43 17.01 -29.60 -7.99
N ASP A 44 16.51 -30.42 -8.91
CA ASP A 44 16.15 -31.78 -8.57
C ASP A 44 17.46 -32.49 -8.22
N THR A 45 17.61 -32.84 -6.96
CA THR A 45 18.75 -33.55 -6.39
C THR A 45 18.77 -34.98 -6.90
N GLU A 46 19.10 -35.19 -8.18
CA GLU A 46 19.40 -36.52 -8.70
C GLU A 46 20.58 -36.47 -9.68
N LEU A 47 21.47 -37.45 -9.50
CA LEU A 47 22.72 -37.73 -10.20
C LEU A 47 23.94 -36.88 -9.84
N GLY A 48 24.79 -37.50 -9.01
CA GLY A 48 26.14 -37.06 -8.76
C GLY A 48 27.00 -37.16 -10.02
N ASP A 49 27.55 -36.03 -10.44
CA ASP A 49 28.65 -36.00 -11.38
C ASP A 49 29.69 -34.96 -10.93
N ASN A 50 30.91 -35.44 -10.67
CA ASN A 50 31.97 -34.74 -9.92
C ASN A 50 32.73 -33.68 -10.75
N THR A 51 32.06 -32.95 -11.65
CA THR A 51 32.74 -31.95 -12.49
C THR A 51 32.76 -30.56 -11.85
N ARG A 52 33.98 -30.07 -11.58
CA ARG A 52 34.36 -28.93 -10.73
C ARG A 52 33.99 -27.51 -11.24
N SER A 53 32.93 -27.32 -12.02
CA SER A 53 32.38 -25.96 -12.26
C SER A 53 31.07 -25.76 -11.52
N SER A 54 31.16 -25.65 -10.20
CA SER A 54 30.03 -25.30 -9.32
C SER A 54 29.58 -23.86 -9.59
N ARG A 55 28.81 -23.65 -10.67
CA ARG A 55 27.83 -22.56 -10.69
C ARG A 55 26.84 -22.94 -9.60
N ARG A 56 26.92 -22.27 -8.45
CA ARG A 56 25.93 -22.41 -7.38
C ARG A 56 24.56 -22.09 -7.97
N CYS A 57 23.81 -23.12 -8.35
CA CYS A 57 22.40 -22.97 -8.63
C CYS A 57 21.76 -22.53 -7.30
N SER A 58 21.33 -21.28 -7.23
CA SER A 58 20.56 -20.78 -6.10
C SER A 58 19.28 -21.59 -6.02
N SER A 59 19.16 -22.48 -5.03
CA SER A 59 17.87 -23.09 -4.74
C SER A 59 16.89 -21.96 -4.44
N GLY A 60 15.73 -21.97 -5.08
CA GLY A 60 14.68 -21.02 -4.77
C GLY A 60 13.73 -21.58 -3.73
N VAL A 61 12.98 -20.71 -3.05
CA VAL A 61 11.98 -21.13 -2.07
C VAL A 61 10.60 -21.10 -2.72
N PRO A 62 9.83 -22.21 -2.70
CA PRO A 62 8.47 -22.19 -3.22
C PRO A 62 7.54 -21.41 -2.28
N ILE A 63 6.64 -20.64 -2.87
CA ILE A 63 5.54 -19.94 -2.20
C ILE A 63 4.27 -20.26 -2.98
N VAL A 64 3.22 -20.67 -2.26
CA VAL A 64 1.90 -20.91 -2.84
C VAL A 64 1.10 -19.63 -2.72
N LEU A 65 0.55 -19.16 -3.84
CA LEU A 65 -0.44 -18.09 -3.86
C LEU A 65 -1.84 -18.68 -3.94
N GLU A 66 -2.72 -18.16 -3.10
CA GLU A 66 -4.13 -18.54 -3.06
C GLU A 66 -4.98 -17.30 -3.34
N SER A 67 -6.10 -17.49 -4.01
CA SER A 67 -7.07 -16.40 -4.21
C SER A 67 -7.86 -16.19 -2.92
N PRO A 68 -7.96 -14.96 -2.40
CA PRO A 68 -8.71 -14.71 -1.18
C PRO A 68 -10.23 -14.86 -1.36
N SER A 69 -10.73 -14.87 -2.60
CA SER A 69 -12.16 -14.94 -2.92
C SER A 69 -12.74 -16.35 -2.87
N ASP A 70 -11.90 -17.36 -3.08
CA ASP A 70 -12.35 -18.75 -3.22
C ASP A 70 -11.36 -19.77 -2.67
N SER A 71 -10.25 -19.30 -2.08
CA SER A 71 -9.15 -20.13 -1.57
C SER A 71 -8.53 -21.06 -2.62
N THR A 72 -8.78 -20.79 -3.91
CA THR A 72 -8.20 -21.57 -5.00
C THR A 72 -6.70 -21.27 -5.06
N GLY A 73 -5.87 -22.32 -5.06
CA GLY A 73 -4.45 -22.19 -5.36
C GLY A 73 -4.26 -21.61 -6.76
N LEU A 74 -3.79 -20.37 -6.82
CA LEU A 74 -3.55 -19.65 -8.08
C LEU A 74 -2.33 -20.22 -8.77
N PHE A 75 -1.21 -20.25 -8.06
CA PHE A 75 0.08 -20.57 -8.63
C PHE A 75 1.14 -20.80 -7.55
N THR A 76 2.10 -21.69 -7.81
CA THR A 76 3.29 -21.88 -6.97
C THR A 76 4.45 -21.15 -7.62
N LEU A 77 4.93 -20.10 -6.97
CA LEU A 77 6.08 -19.34 -7.44
C LEU A 77 7.34 -19.70 -6.67
N THR A 78 8.47 -19.61 -7.35
CA THR A 78 9.79 -19.80 -6.73
C THR A 78 10.46 -18.44 -6.57
N VAL A 79 10.82 -18.07 -5.35
CA VAL A 79 11.52 -16.80 -5.05
C VAL A 79 13.01 -17.02 -4.81
N SER A 80 13.79 -15.94 -4.94
CA SER A 80 15.19 -15.91 -4.51
C SER A 80 15.32 -16.28 -3.03
N THR A 81 16.35 -17.07 -2.73
CA THR A 81 16.94 -17.11 -1.38
C THR A 81 17.61 -15.78 -1.06
N THR A 82 17.89 -15.54 0.22
CA THR A 82 18.69 -14.41 0.73
C THR A 82 19.95 -14.19 -0.10
N ASP A 83 20.74 -15.25 -0.31
CA ASP A 83 22.01 -15.20 -1.02
C ASP A 83 21.81 -14.86 -2.51
N GLY A 84 20.77 -15.43 -3.14
CA GLY A 84 20.41 -15.15 -4.53
C GLY A 84 19.96 -13.71 -4.74
N ALA A 85 19.14 -13.18 -3.84
CA ALA A 85 18.73 -11.78 -3.84
C ALA A 85 19.94 -10.86 -3.62
N ALA A 86 20.83 -11.20 -2.67
CA ALA A 86 22.03 -10.42 -2.39
C ALA A 86 22.99 -10.41 -3.58
N SER A 87 23.10 -11.53 -4.30
CA SER A 87 23.85 -11.61 -5.56
C SER A 87 23.23 -10.72 -6.64
N ALA A 88 21.91 -10.74 -6.80
CA ALA A 88 21.19 -9.89 -7.75
C ALA A 88 21.39 -8.40 -7.44
N LEU A 89 21.30 -8.00 -6.17
CA LEU A 89 21.54 -6.63 -5.77
C LEU A 89 22.99 -6.20 -6.03
N ARG A 90 23.98 -7.04 -5.70
CA ARG A 90 25.38 -6.77 -6.03
C ARG A 90 25.61 -6.62 -7.52
N GLU A 91 24.93 -7.42 -8.35
CA GLU A 91 24.98 -7.28 -9.80
C GLU A 91 24.46 -5.92 -10.25
N VAL A 92 23.30 -5.48 -9.76
CA VAL A 92 22.76 -4.15 -10.04
C VAL A 92 23.74 -3.07 -9.62
N MET A 93 24.24 -3.12 -8.38
CA MET A 93 25.16 -2.12 -7.83
C MET A 93 26.46 -2.01 -8.63
N ARG A 94 26.99 -3.14 -9.13
CA ARG A 94 28.23 -3.18 -9.91
C ARG A 94 28.12 -2.40 -11.23
N PHE A 95 26.93 -2.29 -11.80
CA PHE A 95 26.68 -1.59 -13.06
C PHE A 95 25.94 -0.26 -12.91
N ALA A 96 25.46 0.04 -11.71
CA ALA A 96 24.68 1.24 -11.45
C ALA A 96 25.51 2.51 -11.67
N ARG A 97 24.89 3.49 -12.33
CA ARG A 97 25.45 4.83 -12.59
C ARG A 97 24.32 5.85 -12.45
N PRO A 98 24.61 7.14 -12.24
CA PRO A 98 23.57 8.17 -12.24
C PRO A 98 22.85 8.15 -13.57
N LEU A 99 21.52 8.13 -13.53
CA LEU A 99 20.71 8.14 -14.73
C LEU A 99 20.67 9.54 -15.32
N THR A 100 20.97 9.64 -16.62
CA THR A 100 20.78 10.87 -17.39
C THR A 100 19.29 11.22 -17.46
N LEU A 101 18.96 12.49 -17.72
CA LEU A 101 17.56 12.90 -17.90
C LEU A 101 16.86 12.09 -19.01
N VAL A 102 17.57 11.83 -20.11
CA VAL A 102 17.06 11.00 -21.22
C VAL A 102 16.79 9.57 -20.77
N ALA A 103 17.71 8.95 -20.01
CA ALA A 103 17.51 7.59 -19.50
C ALA A 103 16.31 7.50 -18.54
N ARG A 104 16.12 8.53 -17.71
CA ARG A 104 14.99 8.62 -16.77
C ARG A 104 13.66 8.78 -17.49
N ASP A 105 13.56 9.70 -18.44
CA ASP A 105 12.33 9.88 -19.22
C ASP A 105 12.01 8.62 -20.05
N THR A 106 13.03 8.01 -20.68
CA THR A 106 12.85 6.75 -21.43
C THR A 106 12.30 5.63 -20.55
N ALA A 107 12.83 5.47 -19.33
CA ALA A 107 12.36 4.47 -18.38
C ALA A 107 10.91 4.72 -17.94
N LEU A 108 10.56 5.96 -17.62
CA LEU A 108 9.20 6.34 -17.25
C LEU A 108 8.24 6.21 -18.43
N ALA A 109 8.65 6.57 -19.65
CA ALA A 109 7.85 6.42 -20.86
C ALA A 109 7.51 4.96 -21.13
N ARG A 110 8.51 4.07 -21.00
CA ARG A 110 8.30 2.63 -21.15
C ARG A 110 7.39 2.08 -20.05
N LEU A 111 7.57 2.50 -18.80
CA LEU A 111 6.69 2.12 -17.71
C LEU A 111 5.24 2.57 -17.97
N SER A 112 5.02 3.82 -18.42
CA SER A 112 3.71 4.33 -18.83
C SER A 112 3.07 3.46 -19.90
N THR A 113 3.83 3.15 -20.96
CA THR A 113 3.38 2.33 -22.09
C THR A 113 2.95 0.93 -21.62
N VAL A 114 3.72 0.31 -20.73
CA VAL A 114 3.40 -1.01 -20.16
C VAL A 114 2.13 -0.95 -19.32
N LEU A 115 1.97 0.06 -18.47
CA LEU A 115 0.80 0.21 -17.60
C LEU A 115 -0.47 0.50 -18.40
N GLU A 116 -0.42 1.44 -19.34
CA GLU A 116 -1.55 1.83 -20.20
C GLU A 116 -1.98 0.68 -21.12
N GLY A 117 -1.04 -0.01 -21.74
CA GLY A 117 -1.34 -1.14 -22.63
C GLY A 117 -1.90 -2.38 -21.93
N ASN A 118 -1.80 -2.45 -20.60
CA ASN A 118 -2.17 -3.63 -19.81
C ASN A 118 -3.05 -3.30 -18.58
N GLU A 119 -3.72 -2.15 -18.56
CA GLU A 119 -4.49 -1.66 -17.40
C GLU A 119 -5.48 -2.71 -16.87
N GLY A 120 -6.30 -3.29 -17.76
CA GLY A 120 -7.32 -4.26 -17.38
C GLY A 120 -6.74 -5.55 -16.80
N LEU A 121 -5.66 -6.06 -17.39
CA LEU A 121 -4.98 -7.26 -16.93
C LEU A 121 -4.35 -7.04 -15.54
N LEU A 122 -3.62 -5.93 -15.37
CA LEU A 122 -2.95 -5.61 -14.12
C LEU A 122 -3.97 -5.36 -13.00
N ALA A 123 -5.06 -4.63 -13.26
CA ALA A 123 -6.14 -4.43 -12.30
C ALA A 123 -6.82 -5.76 -11.90
N SER A 124 -7.13 -6.63 -12.87
CA SER A 124 -7.71 -7.95 -12.56
C SER A 124 -6.74 -8.83 -11.77
N SER A 125 -5.44 -8.79 -12.07
CA SER A 125 -4.43 -9.52 -11.31
C SER A 125 -4.29 -9.01 -9.87
N GLU A 126 -4.37 -7.70 -9.68
CA GLU A 126 -4.30 -7.07 -8.35
C GLU A 126 -5.54 -7.40 -7.51
N ALA A 127 -6.73 -7.31 -8.09
CA ALA A 127 -7.98 -7.72 -7.46
C ALA A 127 -7.99 -9.21 -7.09
N LEU A 128 -7.50 -10.08 -7.99
CA LEU A 128 -7.44 -11.52 -7.76
C LEU A 128 -6.49 -11.89 -6.61
N ALA A 129 -5.31 -11.29 -6.56
CA ALA A 129 -4.32 -11.60 -5.52
C ALA A 129 -4.68 -10.99 -4.17
N THR A 130 -5.07 -9.72 -4.13
CA THR A 130 -5.22 -8.98 -2.87
C THR A 130 -6.59 -9.13 -2.22
N GLY A 131 -7.60 -9.56 -2.99
CA GLY A 131 -8.99 -9.56 -2.54
C GLY A 131 -9.70 -8.20 -2.67
N MET A 132 -9.03 -7.13 -3.13
CA MET A 132 -9.70 -5.85 -3.36
C MET A 132 -10.71 -5.94 -4.51
N CYS A 133 -11.73 -5.08 -4.49
CA CYS A 133 -12.68 -5.01 -5.60
C CYS A 133 -12.02 -4.60 -6.92
N LEU A 134 -12.50 -5.14 -8.02
CA LEU A 134 -12.02 -4.78 -9.37
C LEU A 134 -12.12 -3.28 -9.66
N GLN A 135 -13.14 -2.61 -9.12
CA GLN A 135 -13.26 -1.15 -9.25
C GLN A 135 -12.12 -0.40 -8.55
N ASP A 136 -11.78 -0.81 -7.32
CA ASP A 136 -10.66 -0.21 -6.57
C ASP A 136 -9.33 -0.51 -7.25
N ALA A 137 -9.13 -1.73 -7.76
CA ALA A 137 -7.93 -2.10 -8.50
C ALA A 137 -7.77 -1.28 -9.80
N ARG A 138 -8.86 -1.03 -10.54
CA ARG A 138 -8.84 -0.14 -11.71
C ARG A 138 -8.53 1.30 -11.32
N GLN A 139 -9.06 1.78 -10.20
CA GLN A 139 -8.75 3.10 -9.70
C GLN A 139 -7.27 3.22 -9.31
N SER A 140 -6.72 2.22 -8.61
CA SER A 140 -5.28 2.07 -8.31
C SER A 140 -4.44 2.17 -9.59
N MET A 141 -4.83 1.48 -10.66
CA MET A 141 -4.13 1.55 -11.95
C MET A 141 -4.15 2.94 -12.59
N LYS A 142 -5.29 3.64 -12.55
CA LYS A 142 -5.38 5.02 -13.05
C LYS A 142 -4.49 5.96 -12.26
N GLU A 143 -4.42 5.79 -10.94
CA GLU A 143 -3.50 6.54 -10.08
C GLU A 143 -2.04 6.26 -10.44
N CYS A 144 -1.67 5.01 -10.73
CA CYS A 144 -0.32 4.65 -11.21
C CYS A 144 0.05 5.40 -12.50
N ILE A 145 -0.82 5.32 -13.51
CA ILE A 145 -0.59 5.94 -14.82
C ILE A 145 -0.46 7.46 -14.68
N SER A 146 -1.38 8.08 -13.93
CA SER A 146 -1.34 9.51 -13.64
C SER A 146 -0.06 9.91 -12.89
N PHE A 147 0.42 9.07 -11.97
CA PHE A 147 1.64 9.35 -11.22
C PHE A 147 2.88 9.31 -12.12
N VAL A 148 3.00 8.28 -12.99
CA VAL A 148 4.09 8.19 -13.97
C VAL A 148 4.09 9.40 -14.90
N ALA A 149 2.92 9.78 -15.43
CA ALA A 149 2.78 10.94 -16.30
C ALA A 149 3.21 12.24 -15.61
N ALA A 150 2.81 12.44 -14.34
CA ALA A 150 3.22 13.59 -13.56
C ALA A 150 4.73 13.62 -13.32
N CYS A 151 5.36 12.47 -13.03
CA CYS A 151 6.82 12.37 -12.92
C CYS A 151 7.53 12.73 -14.23
N ARG A 152 7.02 12.32 -15.39
CA ARG A 152 7.58 12.70 -16.71
C ARG A 152 7.45 14.19 -16.99
N ASN A 153 6.28 14.77 -16.70
CA ASN A 153 6.05 16.21 -16.83
C ASN A 153 7.03 16.99 -15.95
N LEU A 154 7.31 16.50 -14.74
CA LEU A 154 8.29 17.09 -13.84
C LEU A 154 9.71 17.06 -14.43
N LEU A 155 10.12 15.98 -15.09
CA LEU A 155 11.41 15.91 -15.80
C LEU A 155 11.49 16.93 -16.94
N SER A 156 10.38 17.13 -17.66
CA SER A 156 10.29 17.99 -18.84
C SER A 156 10.19 19.48 -18.48
N SER A 157 9.52 19.81 -17.38
CA SER A 157 9.29 21.18 -16.90
C SER A 157 10.53 21.91 -16.35
N ARG A 158 11.74 21.35 -16.54
CA ARG A 158 13.04 21.92 -16.14
C ARG A 158 13.48 23.17 -16.92
N GLY A 159 12.56 23.87 -17.59
CA GLY A 159 12.80 25.27 -17.98
C GLY A 159 12.73 26.18 -16.75
N PRO A 160 13.36 27.37 -16.76
CA PRO A 160 13.24 28.33 -15.67
C PRO A 160 11.76 28.61 -15.39
N CYS A 161 11.29 28.23 -14.20
CA CYS A 161 9.89 28.32 -13.82
C CYS A 161 9.52 29.80 -13.66
N ASN A 162 8.77 30.36 -14.60
CA ASN A 162 7.94 31.54 -14.31
C ASN A 162 6.79 31.05 -13.41
N GLY A 163 6.71 31.63 -12.21
CA GLY A 163 5.79 31.20 -11.16
C GLY A 163 4.34 31.53 -11.47
N GLU A 164 3.65 30.60 -12.14
CA GLU A 164 2.19 30.60 -12.16
C GLU A 164 1.64 29.39 -11.40
N ASP A 165 0.84 29.71 -10.38
CA ASP A 165 0.14 28.80 -9.48
C ASP A 165 -0.89 27.96 -10.24
N VAL A 166 -0.51 26.74 -10.62
CA VAL A 166 -1.48 25.72 -11.08
C VAL A 166 -2.04 24.99 -9.86
N SER A 167 -3.02 25.63 -9.22
CA SER A 167 -3.77 25.06 -8.10
C SER A 167 -4.78 24.00 -8.57
N GLY A 168 -4.82 22.84 -7.91
CA GLY A 168 -5.94 21.90 -8.04
C GLY A 168 -5.60 20.42 -7.86
N GLY A 169 -4.41 19.95 -8.28
CA GLY A 169 -4.04 18.52 -8.17
C GLY A 169 -2.55 18.21 -8.08
N LYS A 170 -1.68 19.17 -8.43
CA LYS A 170 -0.21 19.01 -8.38
C LYS A 170 0.33 18.88 -6.95
N ASN A 171 -0.37 19.43 -5.96
CA ASN A 171 0.07 19.46 -4.56
C ASN A 171 0.18 18.05 -3.95
N SER A 172 -0.63 17.07 -4.38
CA SER A 172 -0.56 15.71 -3.82
C SER A 172 0.64 14.90 -4.34
N ILE A 173 1.05 15.12 -5.60
CA ILE A 173 2.16 14.37 -6.21
C ILE A 173 3.50 14.97 -5.79
N LEU A 174 3.60 16.30 -5.77
CA LEU A 174 4.80 16.98 -5.31
C LEU A 174 5.05 16.71 -3.82
N SER A 175 4.04 16.80 -2.96
CA SER A 175 4.19 16.42 -1.55
C SER A 175 4.56 14.94 -1.37
N LEU A 176 4.03 14.03 -2.20
CA LEU A 176 4.44 12.63 -2.18
C LEU A 176 5.92 12.49 -2.60
N LEU A 177 6.34 13.14 -3.68
CA LEU A 177 7.75 13.12 -4.13
C LEU A 177 8.68 13.74 -3.09
N GLU A 178 8.33 14.86 -2.47
CA GLU A 178 9.05 15.49 -1.38
C GLU A 178 9.15 14.55 -0.16
N SER A 179 8.05 13.92 0.24
CA SER A 179 8.03 12.94 1.34
C SER A 179 8.88 11.70 1.04
N LEU A 180 8.97 11.34 -0.23
CA LEU A 180 9.85 10.28 -0.69
C LEU A 180 11.32 10.71 -0.62
N GLY A 181 11.62 12.02 -0.48
CA GLY A 181 12.94 12.63 -0.50
C GLY A 181 13.39 13.18 -1.85
N CYS A 182 12.48 13.49 -2.77
CA CYS A 182 12.78 14.19 -4.02
C CYS A 182 12.72 15.71 -3.75
N CYS A 183 13.69 16.26 -3.03
CA CYS A 183 13.75 17.73 -2.88
C CYS A 183 14.10 18.36 -4.23
N MET A 184 13.20 19.18 -4.78
CA MET A 184 13.43 19.89 -6.05
C MET A 184 14.44 21.06 -5.90
N HIS A 185 14.59 21.60 -4.69
CA HIS A 185 15.42 22.78 -4.43
C HIS A 185 16.95 22.54 -4.52
N SER A 186 17.41 21.29 -4.49
CA SER A 186 18.84 20.97 -4.63
C SER A 186 19.32 20.81 -6.07
N TRP A 187 18.44 21.02 -7.07
CA TRP A 187 18.71 20.71 -8.48
C TRP A 187 19.00 21.93 -9.36
N VAL A 188 19.39 23.07 -8.78
CA VAL A 188 19.77 24.26 -9.56
C VAL A 188 21.24 24.13 -10.01
N PRO A 189 21.52 23.94 -11.31
CA PRO A 189 22.87 23.99 -11.83
C PRO A 189 23.18 25.47 -12.12
N GLY A 190 23.93 26.14 -11.24
CA GLY A 190 24.51 27.46 -11.59
C GLY A 190 24.39 28.60 -10.58
N GLY A 191 24.10 28.34 -9.30
CA GLY A 191 24.27 29.38 -8.26
C GLY A 191 25.73 29.50 -7.85
N GLY A 192 26.44 30.52 -8.32
CA GLY A 192 27.85 30.83 -8.01
C GLY A 192 28.13 31.26 -6.55
N GLY A 193 27.53 30.58 -5.57
CA GLY A 193 27.84 30.74 -4.15
C GLY A 193 28.93 29.77 -3.72
N SER A 194 30.16 30.27 -3.60
CA SER A 194 31.28 29.56 -2.99
C SER A 194 31.00 29.29 -1.51
N GLY A 195 30.33 28.17 -1.23
CA GLY A 195 29.95 27.75 0.12
C GLY A 195 29.60 26.27 0.11
N ARG A 196 30.62 25.45 0.37
CA ARG A 196 30.60 23.97 0.44
C ARG A 196 29.29 23.39 0.99
N SER A 197 28.50 22.81 0.09
CA SER A 197 27.78 21.55 0.32
C SER A 197 27.45 20.93 -1.04
N GLY A 198 28.50 20.49 -1.73
CA GLY A 198 28.39 19.66 -2.92
C GLY A 198 27.92 18.26 -2.54
N VAL A 199 26.69 18.13 -2.05
CA VAL A 199 26.01 16.84 -1.87
C VAL A 199 25.35 16.50 -3.21
N HIS A 200 26.16 16.30 -4.26
CA HIS A 200 25.72 15.42 -5.34
C HIS A 200 25.89 14.00 -4.81
N GLY A 201 24.87 13.53 -4.10
CA GLY A 201 24.78 12.15 -3.64
C GLY A 201 24.99 11.24 -4.84
N ASN A 202 26.04 10.43 -4.80
CA ASN A 202 26.38 9.41 -5.78
C ASN A 202 25.38 8.23 -5.66
N ASN A 203 24.08 8.51 -5.80
CA ASN A 203 23.02 7.55 -5.51
C ASN A 203 22.70 6.78 -6.76
N PHE A 204 23.45 5.71 -6.95
CA PHE A 204 23.32 4.89 -8.16
C PHE A 204 22.13 3.92 -8.06
N VAL A 205 21.69 3.57 -6.84
CA VAL A 205 20.64 2.57 -6.58
C VAL A 205 19.72 3.01 -5.43
N THR A 206 18.41 2.89 -5.63
CA THR A 206 17.37 3.08 -4.60
C THR A 206 16.67 1.75 -4.33
N LEU A 207 16.62 1.33 -3.06
CA LEU A 207 15.93 0.11 -2.64
C LEU A 207 14.48 0.46 -2.30
N CYS A 208 13.53 -0.19 -2.96
CA CYS A 208 12.10 0.07 -2.82
C CYS A 208 11.41 -1.15 -2.19
N TYR A 209 10.96 -1.07 -0.94
CA TYR A 209 10.22 -2.12 -0.24
C TYR A 209 8.75 -1.75 -0.14
N THR A 210 7.86 -2.60 -0.68
CA THR A 210 6.43 -2.28 -0.74
C THR A 210 5.53 -3.29 -0.03
N GLY A 211 4.50 -2.79 0.68
CA GLY A 211 3.47 -3.56 1.36
C GLY A 211 2.42 -4.15 0.41
N ALA A 212 1.48 -4.91 0.99
CA ALA A 212 0.59 -5.81 0.25
C ALA A 212 -0.81 -5.25 -0.04
N ASN A 213 -1.14 -4.04 0.41
CA ASN A 213 -2.48 -3.48 0.32
C ASN A 213 -2.81 -2.85 -1.04
N TYR A 214 -1.84 -2.18 -1.67
CA TYR A 214 -1.87 -1.73 -3.06
C TYR A 214 -0.52 -2.04 -3.73
N PRO A 215 -0.19 -3.33 -3.90
CA PRO A 215 1.17 -3.75 -4.25
C PRO A 215 1.72 -3.04 -5.48
N LEU A 216 0.92 -2.94 -6.55
CA LEU A 216 1.38 -2.37 -7.81
C LEU A 216 1.52 -0.85 -7.71
N GLN A 217 0.52 -0.15 -7.17
CA GLN A 217 0.58 1.30 -6.99
C GLN A 217 1.77 1.73 -6.14
N ARG A 218 2.01 1.05 -5.01
CA ARG A 218 3.18 1.35 -4.18
C ARG A 218 4.48 1.05 -4.90
N GLY A 219 4.54 -0.06 -5.64
CA GLY A 219 5.69 -0.40 -6.49
C GLY A 219 6.03 0.71 -7.48
N VAL A 220 5.03 1.12 -8.25
CA VAL A 220 5.17 2.15 -9.29
C VAL A 220 5.55 3.50 -8.68
N GLU A 221 4.92 3.93 -7.59
CA GLU A 221 5.25 5.18 -6.90
C GLU A 221 6.72 5.20 -6.44
N ALA A 222 7.19 4.10 -5.84
CA ALA A 222 8.57 3.98 -5.38
C ALA A 222 9.59 3.98 -6.54
N ILE A 223 9.30 3.21 -7.59
CA ILE A 223 10.12 3.16 -8.80
C ILE A 223 10.20 4.55 -9.44
N CYS A 224 9.08 5.24 -9.58
CA CYS A 224 9.05 6.58 -10.17
C CYS A 224 9.86 7.58 -9.34
N ALA A 225 9.77 7.55 -8.01
CA ALA A 225 10.59 8.41 -7.16
C ALA A 225 12.08 8.12 -7.28
N ALA A 226 12.49 6.84 -7.35
CA ALA A 226 13.87 6.47 -7.61
C ALA A 226 14.37 7.03 -8.96
N LEU A 227 13.58 6.87 -10.02
CA LEU A 227 13.90 7.39 -11.36
C LEU A 227 13.93 8.93 -11.39
N VAL A 228 13.04 9.61 -10.67
CA VAL A 228 13.03 11.08 -10.52
C VAL A 228 14.22 11.58 -9.68
N ARG A 229 14.82 10.74 -8.83
CA ARG A 229 16.11 11.06 -8.20
C ARG A 229 17.31 10.88 -9.12
N GLY A 230 17.15 10.13 -10.21
CA GLY A 230 18.23 9.75 -11.10
C GLY A 230 18.98 8.50 -10.66
N SER A 231 18.34 7.64 -9.87
CA SER A 231 18.87 6.35 -9.43
C SER A 231 18.18 5.20 -10.15
N SER A 232 18.86 4.06 -10.29
CA SER A 232 18.19 2.80 -10.64
C SER A 232 17.29 2.34 -9.49
N ALA A 233 16.10 1.85 -9.79
CA ALA A 233 15.14 1.35 -8.82
C ALA A 233 15.30 -0.17 -8.66
N VAL A 234 15.47 -0.65 -7.42
CA VAL A 234 15.39 -2.09 -7.10
C VAL A 234 14.18 -2.30 -6.22
N TRP A 235 13.12 -2.85 -6.79
CA TRP A 235 11.85 -3.10 -6.13
C TRP A 235 11.77 -4.50 -5.53
N PHE A 236 11.48 -4.55 -4.24
CA PHE A 236 11.18 -5.74 -3.45
C PHE A 236 9.69 -5.72 -3.06
N PRO A 237 8.82 -6.31 -3.88
CA PRO A 237 7.38 -6.40 -3.59
C PRO A 237 7.10 -7.34 -2.41
N SER A 238 5.98 -7.11 -1.70
CA SER A 238 5.49 -8.04 -0.70
C SER A 238 5.18 -9.41 -1.31
N LEU A 239 5.59 -10.47 -0.61
CA LEU A 239 5.32 -11.84 -0.99
C LEU A 239 3.89 -12.30 -0.68
N GLU A 240 3.12 -11.51 0.07
CA GLU A 240 1.70 -11.80 0.29
C GLU A 240 0.92 -11.67 -1.02
N ASN A 241 1.22 -10.64 -1.83
CA ASN A 241 0.50 -10.32 -3.06
C ASN A 241 1.45 -9.96 -4.22
N PRO A 242 2.31 -10.88 -4.72
CA PRO A 242 3.34 -10.56 -5.70
C PRO A 242 2.86 -10.64 -7.16
N LEU A 243 1.59 -10.99 -7.40
CA LEU A 243 1.08 -11.31 -8.74
C LEU A 243 1.21 -10.15 -9.74
N SER A 244 0.89 -8.93 -9.31
CA SER A 244 1.00 -7.74 -10.15
C SER A 244 2.46 -7.38 -10.43
N ALA A 245 3.36 -7.62 -9.49
CA ALA A 245 4.81 -7.44 -9.69
C ALA A 245 5.36 -8.44 -10.72
N LEU A 246 4.94 -9.70 -10.66
CA LEU A 246 5.31 -10.73 -11.64
C LEU A 246 4.84 -10.37 -13.06
N TRP A 247 3.61 -9.86 -13.20
CA TRP A 247 3.14 -9.34 -14.48
C TRP A 247 3.99 -8.18 -14.98
N LEU A 248 4.29 -7.20 -14.10
CA LEU A 248 5.13 -6.07 -14.47
C LEU A 248 6.53 -6.52 -14.94
N MET A 249 7.15 -7.48 -14.26
CA MET A 249 8.42 -8.09 -14.68
C MET A 249 8.31 -8.68 -16.10
N HIS A 250 7.28 -9.47 -16.35
CA HIS A 250 7.07 -10.11 -17.65
C HIS A 250 6.86 -9.09 -18.77
N LEU A 251 6.06 -8.06 -18.52
CA LEU A 251 5.74 -7.02 -19.50
C LEU A 251 6.94 -6.11 -19.80
N LEU A 252 7.72 -5.74 -18.78
CA LEU A 252 8.97 -4.99 -18.95
C LEU A 252 10.01 -5.81 -19.75
N TYR A 253 10.10 -7.11 -19.49
CA TYR A 253 10.96 -7.99 -20.27
C TYR A 253 10.52 -8.12 -21.73
N SER A 254 9.22 -8.33 -21.96
CA SER A 254 8.68 -8.55 -23.31
C SER A 254 8.80 -7.31 -24.19
N THR A 255 8.59 -6.13 -23.62
CA THR A 255 8.77 -4.86 -24.34
C THR A 255 10.24 -4.60 -24.71
N ASN A 256 11.19 -5.00 -23.87
CA ASN A 256 12.62 -4.91 -24.19
C ASN A 256 13.04 -5.84 -25.34
N ARG A 257 12.41 -7.01 -25.49
CA ARG A 257 12.67 -7.91 -26.64
C ARG A 257 12.12 -7.37 -27.95
N GLY A 258 10.93 -6.75 -27.91
CA GLY A 258 10.24 -6.27 -29.12
C GLY A 258 10.88 -5.06 -29.80
N SER A 259 11.55 -4.17 -29.05
CA SER A 259 12.24 -3.01 -29.62
C SER A 259 13.57 -3.34 -30.31
N GLY A 260 14.06 -4.57 -30.15
CA GLY A 260 15.20 -5.10 -30.90
C GLY A 260 14.75 -5.63 -32.26
N SER A 261 14.66 -4.74 -33.24
CA SER A 261 14.53 -5.03 -34.68
C SER A 261 15.20 -6.36 -35.11
N GLY A 262 14.39 -7.40 -35.33
CA GLY A 262 14.38 -8.20 -36.56
C GLY A 262 15.69 -8.70 -37.18
N TYR A 263 16.72 -9.10 -36.40
CA TYR A 263 17.86 -9.83 -36.96
C TYR A 263 18.25 -11.02 -36.07
N GLY A 264 17.83 -12.21 -36.52
CA GLY A 264 18.55 -13.48 -36.40
C GLY A 264 19.03 -13.92 -35.02
N ASP A 265 18.52 -15.07 -34.59
CA ASP A 265 18.91 -15.90 -33.44
C ASP A 265 20.37 -16.44 -33.49
N ASN A 266 21.28 -15.76 -34.20
CA ASN A 266 22.69 -16.11 -34.36
C ASN A 266 23.59 -15.03 -33.76
N ALA A 267 23.36 -14.66 -32.49
CA ALA A 267 24.33 -13.88 -31.72
C ALA A 267 25.51 -14.79 -31.35
N THR A 268 26.46 -14.89 -32.28
CA THR A 268 27.83 -15.32 -32.02
C THR A 268 28.40 -14.54 -30.83
N LYS A 269 29.02 -15.29 -29.91
CA LYS A 269 29.83 -14.82 -28.80
C LYS A 269 30.96 -13.91 -29.28
N THR A 270 30.72 -12.62 -29.49
CA THR A 270 31.79 -11.64 -29.66
C THR A 270 31.51 -10.41 -28.81
N ASP A 271 32.41 -10.22 -27.86
CA ASP A 271 32.69 -9.02 -27.06
C ASP A 271 31.64 -8.52 -26.04
N GLY A 272 31.65 -9.16 -24.86
CA GLY A 272 31.99 -8.54 -23.55
C GLY A 272 31.28 -7.29 -23.01
N SER A 273 30.45 -6.57 -23.77
CA SER A 273 30.01 -5.20 -23.42
C SER A 273 28.53 -4.92 -23.75
N ALA A 274 27.61 -5.79 -23.32
CA ALA A 274 26.18 -5.55 -23.50
C ALA A 274 25.35 -5.97 -22.29
N TYR A 275 25.68 -5.43 -21.11
CA TYR A 275 24.69 -5.36 -20.02
C TYR A 275 23.70 -4.26 -20.37
N SER A 276 22.42 -4.61 -20.52
CA SER A 276 21.38 -3.61 -20.74
C SER A 276 21.35 -2.70 -19.51
N LYS A 277 21.46 -1.38 -19.73
CA LYS A 277 21.43 -0.35 -18.67
C LYS A 277 19.98 -0.14 -18.20
N GLU A 278 19.33 -1.22 -17.82
CA GLU A 278 17.96 -1.24 -17.39
C GLU A 278 17.86 -0.55 -16.02
N PRO A 279 17.11 0.55 -15.85
CA PRO A 279 17.04 1.24 -14.57
C PRO A 279 15.98 0.69 -13.62
N ILE A 280 15.14 -0.25 -14.05
CA ILE A 280 14.09 -0.86 -13.22
C ILE A 280 14.43 -2.33 -12.98
N HIS A 281 14.61 -2.70 -11.72
CA HIS A 281 14.85 -4.06 -11.28
C HIS A 281 13.78 -4.49 -10.28
N ILE A 282 13.33 -5.73 -10.37
CA ILE A 282 12.33 -6.28 -9.46
C ILE A 282 12.84 -7.64 -8.97
N VAL A 283 12.92 -7.79 -7.65
CA VAL A 283 13.49 -8.98 -7.00
C VAL A 283 12.49 -9.52 -5.98
N LEU A 284 11.98 -10.71 -6.25
CA LEU A 284 11.18 -11.47 -5.30
C LEU A 284 12.11 -12.33 -4.45
N TYR A 285 12.09 -12.13 -3.14
CA TYR A 285 12.90 -12.94 -2.23
C TYR A 285 12.21 -13.13 -0.89
N ARG A 286 12.52 -14.25 -0.25
CA ARG A 286 12.06 -14.55 1.11
C ARG A 286 13.27 -14.58 2.02
N SER A 287 13.39 -13.64 2.97
CA SER A 287 14.42 -13.74 4.01
C SER A 287 14.21 -12.83 5.21
N GLU A 288 15.08 -13.04 6.20
CA GLU A 288 15.48 -12.03 7.19
C GLU A 288 16.21 -10.88 6.49
N HIS A 289 15.66 -9.67 6.58
CA HIS A 289 16.21 -8.48 5.92
C HIS A 289 17.63 -8.14 6.37
N GLY A 290 17.96 -8.37 7.65
CA GLY A 290 19.29 -8.09 8.21
C GLY A 290 20.40 -8.89 7.53
N ARG A 291 20.19 -10.20 7.35
CA ARG A 291 21.15 -11.06 6.65
C ARG A 291 21.25 -10.68 5.16
N PHE A 292 20.12 -10.45 4.49
CA PHE A 292 20.10 -10.03 3.08
C PHE A 292 21.02 -8.82 2.82
N LEU A 293 20.93 -7.80 3.66
CA LEU A 293 21.73 -6.59 3.46
C LEU A 293 23.19 -6.79 3.87
N THR A 294 23.44 -7.54 4.94
CA THR A 294 24.80 -7.94 5.33
C THR A 294 25.51 -8.63 4.16
N ASP A 295 24.84 -9.61 3.54
CA ASP A 295 25.36 -10.37 2.41
C ASP A 295 25.48 -9.52 1.14
N SER A 296 24.57 -8.54 0.95
CA SER A 296 24.61 -7.62 -0.19
C SER A 296 25.75 -6.61 -0.12
N PHE A 297 26.07 -6.12 1.07
CA PHE A 297 27.05 -5.03 1.28
C PHE A 297 28.41 -5.49 1.83
N CYS A 298 28.65 -6.80 1.91
CA CYS A 298 29.93 -7.35 2.39
C CYS A 298 31.13 -6.99 1.48
N GLU A 299 30.90 -6.72 0.19
CA GLU A 299 31.94 -6.28 -0.76
C GLU A 299 32.22 -4.78 -0.61
N LYS A 300 33.29 -4.42 0.15
CA LYS A 300 33.72 -3.04 0.39
C LYS A 300 33.88 -2.19 -0.88
N SER A 301 34.23 -2.80 -2.02
CA SER A 301 34.40 -2.10 -3.31
C SER A 301 33.09 -1.61 -3.93
N LEU A 302 31.94 -2.21 -3.60
CA LEU A 302 30.62 -1.82 -4.13
C LEU A 302 29.98 -0.67 -3.31
N CYS A 303 30.42 -0.50 -2.06
CA CYS A 303 29.85 0.47 -1.12
C CYS A 303 30.57 1.83 -1.14
N ASN A 304 31.75 1.93 -1.76
CA ASN A 304 32.51 3.18 -1.80
C ASN A 304 31.79 4.23 -2.67
N GLY A 305 31.12 5.16 -2.00
CA GLY A 305 30.46 6.32 -2.63
C GLY A 305 29.00 6.10 -3.00
N SER A 306 28.39 4.96 -2.75
CA SER A 306 26.97 4.73 -3.06
C SER A 306 26.09 5.20 -1.88
N GLU A 307 25.33 6.29 -2.00
CA GLU A 307 24.26 6.56 -1.02
C GLU A 307 23.00 5.78 -1.43
N ILE A 308 22.52 4.97 -0.48
CA ILE A 308 21.40 4.05 -0.66
C ILE A 308 20.20 4.66 0.03
N VAL A 309 19.23 5.05 -0.79
CA VAL A 309 17.93 5.51 -0.27
C VAL A 309 17.04 4.28 -0.16
N GLY A 310 16.72 3.89 1.07
CA GLY A 310 15.70 2.89 1.36
C GLY A 310 14.33 3.55 1.40
N VAL A 311 13.46 3.17 0.48
CA VAL A 311 12.06 3.59 0.43
C VAL A 311 11.27 2.40 0.97
N SER A 312 10.71 2.45 2.19
CA SER A 312 9.98 1.30 2.76
C SER A 312 8.65 1.63 3.42
N ASN A 313 7.58 0.96 2.95
CA ASN A 313 6.30 0.82 3.67
C ASN A 313 5.99 -0.64 4.09
N GLY A 314 6.91 -1.58 3.82
CA GLY A 314 6.73 -3.02 4.11
C GLY A 314 7.58 -3.56 5.25
N LEU A 315 8.48 -2.75 5.82
CA LEU A 315 9.37 -3.17 6.92
C LEU A 315 8.76 -2.82 8.28
N THR A 316 8.71 -3.80 9.17
CA THR A 316 8.34 -3.68 10.58
C THR A 316 9.26 -2.70 11.33
N GLY A 317 8.81 -2.21 12.49
CA GLY A 317 9.64 -1.36 13.35
C GLY A 317 10.94 -2.04 13.78
N TYR A 318 10.89 -3.34 14.05
CA TYR A 318 12.05 -4.17 14.34
C TYR A 318 13.00 -4.25 13.14
N GLU A 319 12.51 -4.56 11.94
CA GLU A 319 13.34 -4.60 10.74
C GLU A 319 13.98 -3.24 10.45
N LYS A 320 13.23 -2.15 10.56
CA LYS A 320 13.77 -0.79 10.52
C LYS A 320 14.91 -0.60 11.53
N SER A 321 14.70 -1.00 12.79
CA SER A 321 15.73 -0.92 13.83
C SER A 321 16.95 -1.80 13.59
N CYS A 322 16.82 -2.91 12.85
CA CYS A 322 17.95 -3.73 12.40
C CYS A 322 18.68 -3.10 11.21
N LEU A 323 17.98 -2.35 10.36
CA LEU A 323 18.55 -1.66 9.20
C LEU A 323 19.44 -0.48 9.58
N PHE A 324 18.99 0.32 10.55
CA PHE A 324 19.67 1.57 10.92
C PHE A 324 21.12 1.38 11.42
N PRO A 325 21.45 0.40 12.28
CA PRO A 325 22.82 0.20 12.77
C PRO A 325 23.82 -0.23 11.69
N PHE A 326 23.43 -1.13 10.77
CA PHE A 326 24.29 -1.59 9.67
C PHE A 326 24.68 -0.46 8.73
N LEU A 327 23.72 0.45 8.51
CA LEU A 327 23.86 1.59 7.63
C LEU A 327 24.59 2.78 8.32
N ARG A 328 24.54 2.85 9.65
CA ARG A 328 25.32 3.83 10.44
C ARG A 328 26.77 3.42 10.69
N ASN A 329 27.04 2.11 10.80
CA ASN A 329 28.38 1.58 11.13
C ASN A 329 29.29 1.39 9.89
N THR A 330 28.79 1.64 8.68
CA THR A 330 29.59 1.50 7.45
C THR A 330 30.44 2.72 7.12
N HIS A 331 30.36 3.83 7.89
CA HIS A 331 31.22 5.01 7.69
C HIS A 331 31.67 5.67 9.02
N GLY A 332 32.98 5.89 9.15
CA GLY A 332 33.58 6.81 10.12
C GLY A 332 33.54 8.28 9.66
N VAL A 333 32.54 8.66 8.86
CA VAL A 333 32.31 10.02 8.36
C VAL A 333 30.86 10.37 8.69
N ALA A 334 30.64 11.60 9.14
CA ALA A 334 29.41 12.09 9.76
C ALA A 334 28.14 12.13 8.87
N ASP A 335 28.15 11.54 7.68
CA ASP A 335 27.00 11.51 6.77
C ASP A 335 26.38 10.11 6.75
N ALA A 336 25.50 9.88 7.73
CA ALA A 336 24.66 8.69 7.79
C ALA A 336 23.79 8.57 6.53
N PRO A 337 23.51 7.36 6.03
CA PRO A 337 22.62 7.15 4.90
C PRO A 337 21.24 7.76 5.17
N ARG A 338 20.78 8.57 4.23
CA ARG A 338 19.46 9.19 4.29
C ARG A 338 18.42 8.14 3.91
N PHE A 339 17.90 7.43 4.91
CA PHE A 339 16.57 6.88 4.77
C PHE A 339 15.62 8.04 4.64
N CYS A 340 15.12 8.27 3.42
CA CYS A 340 13.89 9.00 3.29
C CYS A 340 12.85 8.17 4.01
N SER A 341 12.29 8.74 5.08
CA SER A 341 11.21 8.16 5.82
C SER A 341 9.98 8.07 4.92
N TRP A 342 9.97 7.10 4.00
CA TRP A 342 8.75 6.53 3.46
C TRP A 342 8.06 5.64 4.51
N SER A 343 8.38 5.87 5.79
CA SER A 343 7.53 5.49 6.92
C SER A 343 6.21 6.27 6.96
N HIS A 344 5.87 7.01 5.90
CA HIS A 344 4.48 7.18 5.56
C HIS A 344 3.87 5.79 5.33
N ARG A 345 3.37 5.26 6.46
CA ARG A 345 2.28 4.31 6.59
C ARG A 345 2.71 2.84 6.80
N VAL A 346 3.34 2.59 7.94
CA VAL A 346 2.67 1.66 8.90
C VAL A 346 1.29 2.26 9.05
N CYS A 347 0.22 1.63 8.53
CA CYS A 347 -1.14 2.18 8.43
C CYS A 347 -1.36 3.27 9.47
N LYS A 348 -1.19 4.55 9.08
CA LYS A 348 -1.20 5.62 10.08
C LYS A 348 -2.67 5.84 10.36
N PRO A 349 -3.16 5.43 11.54
CA PRO A 349 -4.58 5.41 11.80
C PRO A 349 -5.14 6.83 11.64
N ALA A 350 -6.31 6.93 11.04
CA ALA A 350 -6.99 8.21 10.91
C ALA A 350 -8.08 8.35 11.98
N VAL A 351 -8.25 9.57 12.48
CA VAL A 351 -9.34 9.98 13.37
C VAL A 351 -10.07 11.14 12.70
N ALA A 352 -11.39 11.05 12.64
CA ALA A 352 -12.23 12.16 12.22
C ALA A 352 -12.87 12.84 13.43
N ILE A 353 -12.91 14.16 13.43
CA ILE A 353 -13.61 14.99 14.41
C ILE A 353 -14.66 15.78 13.63
N VAL A 354 -15.93 15.51 13.90
CA VAL A 354 -17.06 16.16 13.24
C VAL A 354 -17.49 17.36 14.06
N SER A 355 -17.37 18.57 13.51
CA SER A 355 -17.66 19.81 14.25
C SER A 355 -19.15 20.01 14.51
N GLY A 356 -19.48 20.57 15.69
CA GLY A 356 -20.87 20.85 16.09
C GLY A 356 -21.54 22.00 15.32
N ASP A 357 -20.79 22.80 14.55
CA ASP A 357 -21.33 23.90 13.71
C ASP A 357 -22.27 23.42 12.60
N VAL A 358 -22.37 22.11 12.40
CA VAL A 358 -23.46 21.48 11.64
C VAL A 358 -24.85 21.85 12.20
N VAL A 359 -24.93 22.27 13.47
CA VAL A 359 -26.13 22.53 14.28
C VAL A 359 -26.34 24.02 14.61
N ALA A 360 -25.35 24.90 14.32
CA ALA A 360 -25.35 26.30 14.79
C ALA A 360 -26.10 27.31 13.90
N ASP A 361 -26.72 26.87 12.80
CA ASP A 361 -27.72 27.70 12.12
C ASP A 361 -29.04 27.64 12.90
N THR A 362 -29.20 28.62 13.79
CA THR A 362 -30.41 28.90 14.56
C THR A 362 -31.54 29.37 13.64
N VAL A 363 -32.15 28.42 12.91
CA VAL A 363 -33.43 28.61 12.23
C VAL A 363 -34.53 28.08 13.16
N PRO A 364 -35.59 28.87 13.45
CA PRO A 364 -36.65 28.43 14.36
C PRO A 364 -37.37 27.21 13.79
N LEU A 365 -37.82 26.34 14.69
CA LEU A 365 -38.55 25.07 14.50
C LEU A 365 -39.66 25.13 13.42
N GLY A 366 -39.25 25.09 12.14
CA GLY A 366 -39.98 24.57 10.99
C GLY A 366 -39.42 23.19 10.62
N PRO A 367 -39.92 22.48 9.58
CA PRO A 367 -39.72 21.03 9.41
C PRO A 367 -38.23 20.63 9.39
N LEU A 368 -37.77 20.21 10.57
CA LEU A 368 -36.38 19.97 10.98
C LEU A 368 -35.73 18.75 10.30
N ASP A 369 -36.47 18.06 9.44
CA ASP A 369 -36.18 16.66 9.14
C ASP A 369 -35.26 16.46 7.93
N ARG A 370 -35.40 17.26 6.86
CA ARG A 370 -34.71 16.90 5.59
C ARG A 370 -33.25 17.32 5.51
N ALA A 371 -32.90 18.54 5.95
CA ALA A 371 -31.53 19.04 5.83
C ALA A 371 -30.57 18.28 6.74
N ASN A 372 -30.98 18.00 7.98
CA ASN A 372 -30.17 17.24 8.94
C ASN A 372 -30.00 15.77 8.50
N VAL A 373 -31.06 15.12 7.99
CA VAL A 373 -30.97 13.76 7.42
C VAL A 373 -30.00 13.70 6.23
N ILE A 374 -29.98 14.72 5.36
CA ILE A 374 -29.03 14.77 4.24
C ILE A 374 -27.58 14.91 4.76
N LYS A 375 -27.36 15.67 5.84
CA LYS A 375 -26.03 15.84 6.44
C LYS A 375 -25.54 14.55 7.12
N THR A 376 -26.39 13.87 7.92
CA THR A 376 -26.00 12.61 8.59
C THR A 376 -25.73 11.48 7.61
N LYS A 377 -26.54 11.38 6.54
CA LYS A 377 -26.33 10.39 5.49
C LYS A 377 -25.01 10.58 4.76
N ARG A 378 -24.68 11.81 4.34
CA ARG A 378 -23.39 12.13 3.71
C ARG A 378 -22.21 11.85 4.63
N LEU A 379 -22.36 12.15 5.92
CA LEU A 379 -21.36 11.84 6.93
C LEU A 379 -21.17 10.33 7.08
N ALA A 380 -22.25 9.55 7.15
CA ALA A 380 -22.20 8.10 7.18
C ALA A 380 -21.52 7.52 5.93
N GLU A 381 -21.88 8.00 4.73
CA GLU A 381 -21.24 7.60 3.47
C GLU A 381 -19.73 7.90 3.48
N ARG A 382 -19.33 9.05 4.04
CA ARG A 382 -17.92 9.43 4.20
C ARG A 382 -17.18 8.53 5.19
N ILE A 383 -17.76 8.27 6.38
CA ILE A 383 -17.20 7.32 7.37
C ILE A 383 -17.04 5.95 6.71
N PHE A 384 -18.07 5.46 6.04
CA PHE A 384 -18.06 4.16 5.37
C PHE A 384 -16.93 4.08 4.34
N HIS A 385 -16.81 5.08 3.47
CA HIS A 385 -15.75 5.11 2.46
C HIS A 385 -14.35 5.16 3.10
N ASP A 386 -14.10 6.07 4.04
CA ASP A 386 -12.76 6.27 4.59
C ASP A 386 -12.33 5.16 5.57
N ALA A 387 -13.29 4.46 6.19
CA ALA A 387 -13.03 3.32 7.05
C ALA A 387 -12.90 1.99 6.30
N PHE A 388 -13.69 1.79 5.23
CA PHE A 388 -13.87 0.46 4.65
C PHE A 388 -13.39 0.31 3.20
N LYS A 389 -13.01 1.38 2.51
CA LYS A 389 -12.36 1.28 1.19
C LYS A 389 -11.19 0.28 1.24
N CYS A 390 -11.12 -0.61 0.26
CA CYS A 390 -10.18 -1.73 0.25
C CYS A 390 -10.14 -2.52 1.57
N ASN A 391 -11.31 -2.82 2.14
CA ASN A 391 -11.48 -3.53 3.40
C ASN A 391 -10.76 -2.86 4.58
N GLY A 392 -10.68 -1.52 4.60
CA GLY A 392 -9.97 -0.78 5.65
C GLY A 392 -8.45 -0.96 5.63
N ARG A 393 -7.90 -1.49 4.54
CA ARG A 393 -6.46 -1.63 4.30
C ARG A 393 -5.93 -0.46 3.49
N THR A 394 -6.53 0.72 3.66
CA THR A 394 -5.96 1.93 3.09
C THR A 394 -4.74 2.33 3.88
N LEU A 395 -4.08 3.32 3.34
CA LEU A 395 -2.83 3.80 3.85
C LEU A 395 -3.08 4.66 5.14
N SER A 396 -4.23 5.34 5.22
CA SER A 396 -4.71 6.06 6.42
C SER A 396 -6.18 5.70 6.67
N PRO A 397 -6.46 4.47 7.13
CA PRO A 397 -7.84 4.03 7.34
C PRO A 397 -8.43 4.74 8.55
N LEU A 398 -9.69 5.11 8.45
CA LEU A 398 -10.41 5.73 9.55
C LEU A 398 -10.66 4.70 10.66
N HIS A 399 -9.99 4.87 11.80
CA HIS A 399 -10.14 3.99 12.96
C HIS A 399 -11.22 4.48 13.91
N ALA A 400 -11.32 5.80 14.08
CA ALA A 400 -12.35 6.39 14.93
C ALA A 400 -12.95 7.67 14.33
N ALA A 401 -14.24 7.87 14.54
CA ALA A 401 -14.96 9.09 14.22
C ALA A 401 -15.64 9.64 15.47
N PHE A 402 -15.29 10.84 15.89
CA PHE A 402 -15.94 11.56 16.98
C PHE A 402 -17.09 12.39 16.41
N VAL A 403 -18.31 12.03 16.80
CA VAL A 403 -19.56 12.59 16.28
C VAL A 403 -20.37 13.22 17.42
N PRO A 404 -20.94 14.43 17.25
CA PRO A 404 -21.79 15.04 18.26
C PRO A 404 -22.94 14.11 18.70
N HIS A 405 -23.19 14.08 20.01
CA HIS A 405 -24.12 13.13 20.65
C HIS A 405 -25.57 13.25 20.14
N ASP A 406 -25.97 14.44 19.70
CA ASP A 406 -27.30 14.72 19.15
C ASP A 406 -27.54 14.05 17.78
N VAL A 407 -26.49 13.83 16.99
CA VAL A 407 -26.60 13.22 15.65
C VAL A 407 -26.02 11.81 15.54
N VAL A 408 -25.24 11.35 16.54
CA VAL A 408 -24.50 10.07 16.47
C VAL A 408 -25.41 8.87 16.22
N LEU A 409 -26.59 8.82 16.85
CA LEU A 409 -27.52 7.70 16.66
C LEU A 409 -28.07 7.63 15.23
N GLN A 410 -28.32 8.78 14.60
CA GLN A 410 -28.78 8.81 13.22
C GLN A 410 -27.65 8.43 12.26
N VAL A 411 -26.43 8.92 12.48
CA VAL A 411 -25.25 8.51 11.71
C VAL A 411 -25.01 7.00 11.81
N LEU A 412 -25.16 6.39 12.98
CA LEU A 412 -25.05 4.94 13.17
C LEU A 412 -26.12 4.15 12.39
N ARG A 413 -27.36 4.67 12.33
CA ARG A 413 -28.42 4.06 11.51
C ARG A 413 -28.08 4.16 10.02
N ASP A 414 -27.72 5.35 9.55
CA ASP A 414 -27.37 5.60 8.16
C ASP A 414 -26.14 4.75 7.73
N LEU A 415 -25.16 4.57 8.62
CA LEU A 415 -24.03 3.66 8.42
C LEU A 415 -24.44 2.20 8.32
N SER A 416 -25.38 1.77 9.17
CA SER A 416 -25.92 0.42 9.11
C SER A 416 -26.62 0.16 7.78
N ASP A 417 -27.33 1.17 7.25
CA ASP A 417 -27.98 1.07 5.93
C ASP A 417 -26.96 1.04 4.79
N CYS A 418 -25.86 1.81 4.87
CA CYS A 418 -24.75 1.71 3.93
C CYS A 418 -24.20 0.26 3.88
N ILE A 419 -23.91 -0.33 5.04
CA ILE A 419 -23.40 -1.71 5.16
C ILE A 419 -24.41 -2.74 4.64
N ARG A 420 -25.72 -2.57 4.92
CA ARG A 420 -26.76 -3.47 4.40
C ARG A 420 -26.93 -3.39 2.89
N SER A 421 -26.76 -2.20 2.31
CA SER A 421 -26.88 -1.98 0.86
C SER A 421 -25.64 -2.43 0.07
N MET A 422 -24.53 -2.62 0.76
CA MET A 422 -23.26 -3.02 0.16
C MET A 422 -23.34 -4.45 -0.37
N ARG A 423 -22.87 -4.64 -1.60
CA ARG A 423 -22.70 -5.97 -2.18
C ARG A 423 -21.31 -6.51 -1.87
N LEU A 424 -21.27 -7.53 -1.01
CA LEU A 424 -20.08 -8.35 -0.80
C LEU A 424 -20.02 -9.44 -1.87
N GLY A 425 -18.85 -9.67 -2.47
CA GLY A 425 -18.69 -10.72 -3.45
C GLY A 425 -17.27 -10.89 -3.94
N HIS A 426 -17.09 -11.76 -4.93
CA HIS A 426 -15.78 -12.06 -5.49
C HIS A 426 -15.08 -10.78 -5.97
N SER A 427 -13.76 -10.68 -5.75
CA SER A 427 -12.95 -9.52 -6.16
C SER A 427 -13.02 -9.17 -7.66
N LEU A 428 -13.27 -10.16 -8.53
CA LEU A 428 -13.39 -9.97 -9.98
C LEU A 428 -14.81 -9.66 -10.45
N ASP A 429 -15.81 -9.74 -9.58
CA ASP A 429 -17.18 -9.34 -9.90
C ASP A 429 -17.24 -7.81 -10.00
N PRO A 430 -17.52 -7.24 -11.19
CA PRO A 430 -17.56 -5.79 -11.37
C PRO A 430 -18.69 -5.10 -10.61
N THR A 431 -19.65 -5.87 -10.08
CA THR A 431 -20.78 -5.36 -9.31
C THR A 431 -20.59 -5.48 -7.81
N SER A 432 -19.53 -6.16 -7.34
CA SER A 432 -19.18 -6.22 -5.93
C SER A 432 -18.62 -4.87 -5.47
N GLY A 433 -19.23 -4.31 -4.44
CA GLY A 433 -18.76 -3.09 -3.79
C GLY A 433 -17.67 -3.36 -2.76
N HIS A 434 -17.60 -4.57 -2.19
CA HIS A 434 -16.53 -5.02 -1.29
C HIS A 434 -16.12 -6.48 -1.61
N GLY A 435 -14.82 -6.74 -1.47
CA GLY A 435 -14.20 -8.04 -1.72
C GLY A 435 -13.79 -8.76 -0.43
N PRO A 436 -13.17 -9.95 -0.51
CA PRO A 436 -12.68 -10.67 0.66
C PRO A 436 -11.47 -9.98 1.32
N LEU A 437 -11.21 -10.35 2.57
CA LEU A 437 -9.92 -10.12 3.22
C LEU A 437 -8.84 -10.96 2.52
N PRO A 438 -7.55 -10.59 2.61
CA PRO A 438 -6.48 -11.26 1.87
C PRO A 438 -6.15 -12.66 2.36
N SER A 439 -6.35 -12.94 3.66
CA SER A 439 -5.97 -14.22 4.25
C SER A 439 -6.82 -14.57 5.46
N SER A 440 -6.74 -15.84 5.87
CA SER A 440 -7.33 -16.34 7.11
C SER A 440 -6.82 -15.60 8.35
N ALA A 441 -5.54 -15.21 8.38
CA ALA A 441 -4.96 -14.44 9.47
C ALA A 441 -5.65 -13.07 9.64
N HIS A 442 -6.00 -12.40 8.54
CA HIS A 442 -6.78 -11.16 8.61
C HIS A 442 -8.19 -11.41 9.16
N LEU A 443 -8.86 -12.48 8.71
CA LEU A 443 -10.20 -12.82 9.20
C LEU A 443 -10.20 -13.11 10.70
N LEU A 444 -9.22 -13.87 11.19
CA LEU A 444 -9.04 -14.15 12.62
C LEU A 444 -8.77 -12.86 13.40
N ALA A 445 -7.86 -12.00 12.93
CA ALA A 445 -7.54 -10.74 13.60
C ALA A 445 -8.75 -9.80 13.68
N VAL A 446 -9.63 -9.78 12.67
CA VAL A 446 -10.90 -9.02 12.72
C VAL A 446 -11.82 -9.58 13.80
N LYS A 447 -12.00 -10.91 13.88
CA LYS A 447 -12.84 -11.56 14.89
C LYS A 447 -12.33 -11.26 16.30
N GLU A 448 -11.04 -11.49 16.55
CA GLU A 448 -10.40 -11.22 17.84
C GLU A 448 -10.51 -9.74 18.22
N THR A 449 -10.36 -8.82 17.27
CA THR A 449 -10.52 -7.38 17.51
C THR A 449 -11.94 -7.04 17.99
N ILE A 450 -12.96 -7.61 17.36
CA ILE A 450 -14.37 -7.38 17.73
C ILE A 450 -14.67 -8.00 19.10
N GLU A 451 -14.26 -9.24 19.33
CA GLU A 451 -14.43 -9.93 20.60
C GLU A 451 -13.74 -9.18 21.75
N LYS A 452 -12.47 -8.78 21.55
CA LYS A 452 -11.70 -7.97 22.50
C LYS A 452 -12.39 -6.64 22.79
N ALA A 453 -12.91 -5.96 21.76
CA ALA A 453 -13.60 -4.69 21.95
C ALA A 453 -14.83 -4.83 22.86
N VAL A 454 -15.65 -5.86 22.62
CA VAL A 454 -16.91 -6.07 23.34
C VAL A 454 -16.67 -6.66 24.74
N SER A 455 -15.60 -7.43 24.95
CA SER A 455 -15.26 -7.99 26.27
C SER A 455 -14.70 -6.95 27.26
N ILE A 456 -14.20 -5.83 26.75
CA ILE A 456 -13.61 -4.77 27.55
C ILE A 456 -14.71 -3.94 28.22
N SER A 457 -14.76 -3.99 29.55
CA SER A 457 -15.64 -3.16 30.39
C SER A 457 -14.84 -2.53 31.55
N ASP A 458 -13.80 -1.78 31.22
CA ASP A 458 -12.97 -1.10 32.22
C ASP A 458 -13.49 0.32 32.49
N GLY A 459 -14.00 0.55 33.71
CA GLY A 459 -13.91 1.81 34.46
C GLY A 459 -14.39 3.12 33.82
N GLY A 460 -15.25 3.10 32.79
CA GLY A 460 -15.82 4.31 32.19
C GLY A 460 -15.87 4.34 30.66
N PHE A 461 -15.35 3.30 29.99
CA PHE A 461 -15.46 3.16 28.54
C PHE A 461 -16.05 1.79 28.18
N SER A 462 -16.98 1.79 27.23
CA SER A 462 -17.52 0.54 26.67
C SER A 462 -17.63 0.65 25.16
N PHE A 463 -17.37 -0.47 24.49
CA PHE A 463 -17.66 -0.63 23.07
C PHE A 463 -18.88 -1.53 22.91
N GLN A 464 -19.79 -1.11 22.04
CA GLN A 464 -20.93 -1.90 21.64
C GLN A 464 -20.90 -2.13 20.15
N GLN A 465 -21.01 -3.37 19.71
CA GLN A 465 -21.16 -3.67 18.28
C GLN A 465 -22.52 -3.19 17.79
N VAL A 466 -22.51 -2.35 16.75
CA VAL A 466 -23.73 -1.77 16.16
C VAL A 466 -24.18 -2.60 14.96
N CYS A 467 -23.27 -2.89 14.03
CA CYS A 467 -23.56 -3.68 12.85
C CYS A 467 -22.30 -4.30 12.23
N GLY A 468 -22.51 -5.31 11.38
CA GLY A 468 -21.46 -6.04 10.65
C GLY A 468 -20.54 -6.83 11.57
N GLY A 469 -19.31 -7.12 11.13
CA GLY A 469 -18.33 -7.89 11.91
C GLY A 469 -18.54 -9.41 11.92
N PHE A 470 -19.58 -9.89 11.25
CA PHE A 470 -19.84 -11.31 11.10
C PHE A 470 -19.24 -11.86 9.82
N GLU A 471 -18.75 -13.09 9.89
CA GLU A 471 -18.40 -13.88 8.72
C GLU A 471 -19.65 -14.14 7.90
N VAL A 472 -19.55 -13.92 6.58
CA VAL A 472 -20.65 -14.21 5.66
C VAL A 472 -20.48 -15.62 5.14
N VAL A 473 -21.54 -16.43 5.22
CA VAL A 473 -21.56 -17.79 4.67
C VAL A 473 -21.46 -17.71 3.15
N MET A 474 -20.23 -17.70 2.67
CA MET A 474 -19.86 -17.85 1.26
C MET A 474 -19.31 -19.25 1.03
N PRO A 475 -19.37 -19.80 -0.21
CA PRO A 475 -18.88 -21.15 -0.48
C PRO A 475 -17.39 -21.35 -0.16
N ALA A 476 -16.59 -20.28 -0.24
CA ALA A 476 -15.17 -20.23 0.07
C ALA A 476 -14.70 -18.77 0.24
N GLY A 477 -13.42 -18.56 0.58
CA GLY A 477 -12.79 -17.24 0.72
C GLY A 477 -12.92 -16.61 2.11
N PHE A 478 -12.31 -15.44 2.30
CA PHE A 478 -12.18 -14.77 3.61
C PHE A 478 -13.11 -13.55 3.72
N PHE A 479 -14.41 -13.77 3.73
CA PHE A 479 -15.41 -12.70 3.67
C PHE A 479 -15.89 -12.23 5.05
N VAL A 480 -15.89 -10.92 5.28
CA VAL A 480 -16.43 -10.31 6.50
C VAL A 480 -17.23 -9.07 6.15
N LEU A 481 -18.35 -8.83 6.86
CA LEU A 481 -19.04 -7.55 6.77
C LEU A 481 -18.26 -6.47 7.54
N PRO A 482 -18.13 -5.25 7.01
CA PRO A 482 -17.54 -4.14 7.74
C PRO A 482 -18.20 -3.93 9.10
N CYS A 483 -17.40 -3.82 10.15
CA CYS A 483 -17.88 -3.72 11.53
C CYS A 483 -17.87 -2.27 12.01
N VAL A 484 -19.00 -1.83 12.60
CA VAL A 484 -19.10 -0.56 13.30
C VAL A 484 -19.29 -0.84 14.78
N LEU A 485 -18.38 -0.31 15.58
CA LEU A 485 -18.47 -0.28 17.03
C LEU A 485 -18.88 1.12 17.48
N TYR A 486 -19.79 1.21 18.44
CA TYR A 486 -20.10 2.45 19.14
C TYR A 486 -19.24 2.52 20.40
N GLY A 487 -18.43 3.57 20.50
CA GLY A 487 -17.67 3.89 21.70
C GLY A 487 -18.44 4.87 22.56
N SER A 488 -18.87 4.44 23.74
CA SER A 488 -19.48 5.34 24.72
C SER A 488 -18.42 5.87 25.67
N LEU A 489 -18.27 7.19 25.74
CA LEU A 489 -17.63 7.85 26.88
C LEU A 489 -18.67 7.87 28.00
N ALA A 490 -18.54 7.01 29.01
CA ALA A 490 -19.51 6.97 30.10
C ALA A 490 -19.57 8.33 30.79
N ARG A 491 -20.80 8.76 31.15
CA ARG A 491 -21.06 9.89 32.05
C ARG A 491 -20.74 9.50 33.50
N THR A 492 -19.57 8.92 33.76
CA THR A 492 -19.06 8.91 35.12
C THR A 492 -18.51 10.31 35.39
N GLU A 493 -18.94 10.94 36.47
CA GLU A 493 -18.55 12.31 36.85
C GLU A 493 -17.02 12.48 36.82
N SER A 494 -16.25 11.43 37.12
CA SER A 494 -14.78 11.42 37.06
C SER A 494 -14.14 11.27 35.67
N ALA A 495 -14.80 10.66 34.68
CA ALA A 495 -14.26 10.48 33.32
C ALA A 495 -14.77 11.57 32.36
N SER A 496 -15.99 12.06 32.60
CA SER A 496 -16.59 13.15 31.81
C SER A 496 -15.88 14.48 32.03
N GLU A 497 -15.32 14.72 33.22
CA GLU A 497 -14.55 15.92 33.56
C GLU A 497 -13.07 15.87 33.10
N SER A 498 -12.57 14.73 32.63
CA SER A 498 -11.15 14.63 32.25
C SER A 498 -10.90 15.21 30.85
N PRO A 499 -10.00 16.19 30.70
CA PRO A 499 -9.59 16.71 29.39
C PRO A 499 -8.93 15.65 28.48
N TYR A 500 -8.57 14.50 29.06
CA TYR A 500 -7.89 13.41 28.37
C TYR A 500 -8.83 12.28 27.93
N ALA A 501 -10.14 12.37 28.17
CA ALA A 501 -11.06 11.27 27.89
C ALA A 501 -11.06 10.84 26.40
N LEU A 502 -11.03 11.80 25.47
CA LEU A 502 -10.96 11.52 24.03
C LEU A 502 -9.62 10.92 23.61
N LEU A 503 -8.51 11.36 24.23
CA LEU A 503 -7.19 10.80 23.99
C LEU A 503 -7.10 9.36 24.50
N THR A 504 -7.66 9.10 25.69
CA THR A 504 -7.78 7.75 26.27
C THR A 504 -8.60 6.85 25.37
N MET A 505 -9.70 7.36 24.80
CA MET A 505 -10.49 6.62 23.80
C MET A 505 -9.63 6.27 22.57
N CYS A 506 -8.88 7.21 22.00
CA CYS A 506 -7.99 6.93 20.87
C CYS A 506 -6.94 5.84 21.20
N LYS A 507 -6.32 5.92 22.39
CA LYS A 507 -5.38 4.90 22.86
C LYS A 507 -6.05 3.54 23.02
N ARG A 508 -7.31 3.50 23.47
CA ARG A 508 -8.05 2.25 23.62
C ARG A 508 -8.42 1.64 22.28
N VAL A 509 -8.87 2.45 21.32
CA VAL A 509 -9.12 2.01 19.94
C VAL A 509 -7.84 1.41 19.33
N GLN A 510 -6.69 2.07 19.53
CA GLN A 510 -5.40 1.54 19.09
C GLN A 510 -5.07 0.18 19.73
N CYS A 511 -5.26 0.04 21.04
CA CYS A 511 -5.00 -1.21 21.75
C CYS A 511 -5.93 -2.36 21.31
N VAL A 512 -7.20 -2.06 21.06
CA VAL A 512 -8.18 -3.03 20.56
C VAL A 512 -7.78 -3.53 19.17
N ARG A 513 -7.32 -2.63 18.30
CA ARG A 513 -6.96 -2.93 16.90
C ARG A 513 -5.53 -3.42 16.69
N GLU A 514 -4.72 -3.51 17.73
CA GLU A 514 -3.27 -3.74 17.60
C GLU A 514 -2.92 -4.94 16.71
N GLU A 515 -3.54 -6.10 16.92
CA GLU A 515 -3.29 -7.30 16.11
C GLU A 515 -3.80 -7.16 14.68
N LEU A 516 -4.94 -6.49 14.49
CA LEU A 516 -5.49 -6.22 13.17
C LEU A 516 -4.58 -5.29 12.36
N ASP A 517 -4.03 -4.27 12.99
CA ASP A 517 -3.13 -3.33 12.33
C ASP A 517 -1.75 -3.96 12.05
N ARG A 518 -1.31 -4.93 12.88
CA ARG A 518 -0.07 -5.71 12.62
C ARG A 518 -0.16 -6.55 11.35
N VAL A 519 -1.34 -7.09 11.03
CA VAL A 519 -1.55 -7.83 9.77
C VAL A 519 -1.87 -6.92 8.58
N GLY A 520 -1.86 -5.60 8.76
CA GLY A 520 -2.07 -4.63 7.67
C GLY A 520 -3.47 -3.99 7.63
N GLY A 521 -4.26 -4.14 8.69
CA GLY A 521 -5.55 -3.49 8.88
C GLY A 521 -6.76 -4.36 8.51
N GLY A 522 -7.95 -3.76 8.64
CA GLY A 522 -9.22 -4.43 8.35
C GLY A 522 -10.43 -3.55 8.62
N PRO A 523 -11.63 -4.01 8.20
CA PRO A 523 -12.81 -3.17 8.09
C PRO A 523 -13.56 -3.06 9.41
N VAL A 524 -12.93 -2.45 10.42
CA VAL A 524 -13.52 -2.17 11.73
C VAL A 524 -13.35 -0.68 12.04
N VAL A 525 -14.41 0.01 12.44
CA VAL A 525 -14.35 1.43 12.83
C VAL A 525 -15.10 1.65 14.13
N VAL A 526 -14.62 2.61 14.93
CA VAL A 526 -15.28 3.05 16.16
C VAL A 526 -15.92 4.42 15.95
N VAL A 527 -17.22 4.52 16.13
CA VAL A 527 -17.93 5.80 16.15
C VAL A 527 -18.17 6.19 17.61
N CYS A 528 -17.63 7.32 18.02
CA CYS A 528 -17.68 7.82 19.38
C CYS A 528 -18.64 9.00 19.47
N GLY A 529 -19.66 8.90 20.31
CA GLY A 529 -20.51 10.03 20.64
C GLY A 529 -19.78 10.96 21.62
N TYR A 530 -19.80 12.27 21.39
CA TYR A 530 -19.25 13.25 22.34
C TYR A 530 -20.17 14.46 22.53
N ASP A 531 -20.08 15.11 23.69
CA ASP A 531 -20.80 16.35 23.97
C ASP A 531 -20.02 17.56 23.43
N ALA A 532 -20.51 18.14 22.33
CA ALA A 532 -19.86 19.28 21.68
C ALA A 532 -19.74 20.51 22.59
N ARG A 533 -20.66 20.70 23.53
CA ARG A 533 -20.64 21.84 24.46
C ARG A 533 -19.56 21.68 25.52
N HIS A 534 -19.34 20.44 25.96
CA HIS A 534 -18.41 20.14 27.04
C HIS A 534 -16.98 19.94 26.53
N TYR A 535 -16.80 19.37 25.34
CA TYR A 535 -15.48 19.00 24.81
C TYR A 535 -14.95 19.92 23.72
N GLY A 536 -15.63 21.02 23.37
CA GLY A 536 -15.17 21.94 22.32
C GLY A 536 -13.72 22.41 22.47
N GLN A 537 -13.30 22.77 23.70
CA GLN A 537 -11.91 23.15 24.00
C GLN A 537 -10.96 21.94 24.05
N HIS A 538 -11.46 20.76 24.45
CA HIS A 538 -10.68 19.53 24.54
C HIS A 538 -10.38 18.92 23.17
N LEU A 539 -11.22 19.18 22.16
CA LEU A 539 -10.96 18.76 20.78
C LEU A 539 -9.70 19.42 20.22
N ALA A 540 -9.51 20.73 20.43
CA ALA A 540 -8.30 21.41 19.99
C ALA A 540 -7.03 20.79 20.61
N MET A 541 -7.08 20.46 21.91
CA MET A 541 -5.99 19.77 22.60
C MET A 541 -5.76 18.35 22.08
N LEU A 542 -6.82 17.59 21.79
CA LEU A 542 -6.72 16.26 21.20
C LEU A 542 -6.03 16.35 19.83
N GLU A 543 -6.45 17.27 18.99
CA GLU A 543 -5.87 17.47 17.66
C GLU A 543 -4.40 17.82 17.72
N GLU A 544 -4.03 18.75 18.60
CA GLU A 544 -2.64 19.11 18.85
C GLU A 544 -1.83 17.89 19.29
N HIS A 545 -2.31 17.13 20.29
CA HIS A 545 -1.62 15.94 20.77
C HIS A 545 -1.49 14.85 19.69
N LEU A 546 -2.56 14.57 18.95
CA LEU A 546 -2.57 13.53 17.91
C LEU A 546 -1.66 13.92 16.73
N CYS A 547 -1.62 15.20 16.36
CA CYS A 547 -0.75 15.72 15.32
C CYS A 547 0.72 15.76 15.77
N VAL A 548 1.01 16.32 16.94
CA VAL A 548 2.37 16.48 17.48
C VAL A 548 3.01 15.14 17.78
N ALA A 549 2.28 14.20 18.39
CA ALA A 549 2.79 12.86 18.65
C ALA A 549 2.98 12.03 17.35
N GLY A 550 2.43 12.50 16.23
CA GLY A 550 2.60 11.86 14.94
C GLY A 550 1.90 10.50 14.82
N HIS A 551 1.07 10.11 15.79
CA HIS A 551 0.42 8.80 15.84
C HIS A 551 -0.80 8.69 14.93
N TYR A 552 -1.54 9.77 14.71
CA TYR A 552 -2.78 9.77 13.93
C TYR A 552 -2.78 10.80 12.80
N VAL A 553 -3.51 10.50 11.72
CA VAL A 553 -3.95 11.50 10.75
C VAL A 553 -5.29 12.05 11.25
N VAL A 554 -5.35 13.34 11.53
CA VAL A 554 -6.57 13.97 12.04
C VAL A 554 -7.32 14.63 10.89
N HIS A 555 -8.60 14.30 10.75
CA HIS A 555 -9.51 14.97 9.82
C HIS A 555 -10.52 15.81 10.59
N ARG A 556 -10.65 17.09 10.22
CA ARG A 556 -11.73 17.97 10.67
C ARG A 556 -12.85 17.94 9.63
N TRP A 557 -14.03 17.49 10.04
CA TRP A 557 -15.19 17.35 9.18
C TRP A 557 -16.33 18.29 9.59
#